data_AF-A0A7X5WTN3-F1
#
_entry.id   AF-A0A7X5WTN3-F1
#
_cell.length_a   1.000
_cell.length_b   1.000
_cell.length_c   1.000
_cell.angle_alpha   90.00
_cell.angle_beta   90.00
_cell.angle_gamma   90.00
#
_symmetry.space_group_name_H-M   'P 1'
#
loop_
_entity.id
_entity.type
_entity.pdbx_description
1 polymer ?
#
loop_
_entity_poly.entity_id
_entity_poly.type
_entity_poly.pdbx_seq_one_letter_code
_entity_poly.pdbx_strand_id
1 'polypeptide(L)'
;REGYEADDVIATVAERAVADGWDVLLVTGDRDAFQLVGDHVKVLYTRRGITDTVMADAAYVEERYGIRPDQYVEYAALRGDTSDNLPGVPGVGEKTAAKLVSGYGSIEGIYEHLEEQTPKLK
;
A
#
# COMPACT_ATOMS: atom_id res chain seq x y z
N ARG A 1 -5.33 22.42 -17.58
CA ARG A 1 -4.36 21.39 -17.17
C ARG A 1 -5.15 20.09 -17.11
N GLU A 2 -5.04 19.29 -18.15
CA GLU A 2 -5.35 17.86 -18.08
C GLU A 2 -4.07 17.16 -17.62
N GLY A 3 -4.17 16.12 -16.78
CA GLY A 3 -3.01 15.33 -16.35
C GLY A 3 -2.71 15.31 -14.85
N TYR A 4 -3.72 15.23 -13.98
CA TYR A 4 -3.53 14.71 -12.62
C TYR A 4 -4.21 13.35 -12.54
N GLU A 5 -3.57 12.39 -11.89
CA GLU A 5 -4.16 11.09 -11.66
C GLU A 5 -5.24 11.20 -10.57
N ALA A 6 -6.22 10.29 -10.60
CA ALA A 6 -7.37 10.37 -9.71
C ALA A 6 -6.97 10.14 -8.25
N ASP A 7 -6.00 9.26 -8.03
CA ASP A 7 -5.37 8.96 -6.75
C ASP A 7 -4.62 10.17 -6.17
N ASP A 8 -3.87 10.94 -6.98
CA ASP A 8 -3.23 12.19 -6.55
C ASP A 8 -4.25 13.18 -5.98
N VAL A 9 -5.38 13.33 -6.69
CA VAL A 9 -6.47 14.22 -6.30
C VAL A 9 -7.13 13.70 -5.02
N ILE A 10 -7.37 12.39 -4.94
CA ILE A 10 -7.95 11.75 -3.75
C ILE A 10 -7.06 11.95 -2.53
N ALA A 11 -5.76 11.67 -2.65
CA ALA A 11 -4.78 11.84 -1.58
C ALA A 11 -4.75 13.29 -1.10
N THR A 12 -4.64 14.24 -2.03
CA THR A 12 -4.63 15.68 -1.73
C THR A 12 -5.89 16.13 -0.99
N VAL A 13 -7.07 15.65 -1.40
CA VAL A 13 -8.34 16.02 -0.77
C VAL A 13 -8.48 15.35 0.60
N ALA A 14 -8.09 14.08 0.73
CA ALA A 14 -8.14 13.34 1.99
C ALA A 14 -7.25 14.00 3.06
N GLU A 15 -6.00 14.32 2.73
CA GLU A 15 -5.08 14.99 3.65
C GLU A 15 -5.63 16.34 4.14
N ARG A 16 -6.23 17.14 3.24
CA ARG A 16 -6.84 18.42 3.61
C ARG A 16 -8.04 18.23 4.53
N ALA A 17 -8.92 17.28 4.23
CA ALA A 17 -10.08 17.01 5.06
C ALA A 17 -9.67 16.55 6.47
N VAL A 18 -8.65 15.70 6.58
CA VAL A 18 -8.08 15.30 7.89
C VAL A 18 -7.50 16.51 8.62
N ALA A 19 -6.75 17.38 7.93
CA ALA A 19 -6.20 18.61 8.52
C ALA A 19 -7.31 19.57 9.02
N ASP A 20 -8.47 19.57 8.37
CA ASP A 20 -9.66 20.32 8.79
C ASP A 20 -10.47 19.61 9.90
N GLY A 21 -10.00 18.46 10.39
CA GLY A 21 -10.58 17.71 11.51
C GLY A 21 -11.70 16.72 11.13
N TRP A 22 -11.76 16.30 9.86
CA TRP A 22 -12.75 15.35 9.36
C TRP A 22 -12.20 13.91 9.34
N ASP A 23 -13.08 12.96 9.64
CA ASP A 23 -12.85 11.55 9.29
C ASP A 23 -13.21 11.31 7.82
N VAL A 24 -12.34 10.62 7.10
CA VAL A 24 -12.42 10.38 5.66
C VAL A 24 -12.65 8.90 5.38
N LEU A 25 -13.63 8.62 4.51
CA LEU A 25 -13.87 7.30 3.95
C LEU A 25 -13.66 7.34 2.43
N LEU A 26 -12.61 6.66 1.97
CA LEU A 26 -12.33 6.49 0.54
C LEU A 26 -13.07 5.26 0.02
N VAL A 27 -13.76 5.36 -1.11
CA VAL A 27 -14.48 4.23 -1.72
C VAL A 27 -13.82 3.90 -3.06
N THR A 28 -13.07 2.79 -3.12
CA THR A 28 -12.31 2.42 -4.31
C THR A 28 -12.02 0.92 -4.37
N GLY A 29 -11.80 0.41 -5.58
CA GLY A 29 -11.27 -0.94 -5.83
C GLY A 29 -9.75 -0.96 -6.02
N ASP A 30 -9.13 0.21 -5.91
CA ASP A 30 -7.68 0.38 -5.97
C ASP A 30 -7.05 0.06 -4.62
N ARG A 31 -5.98 -0.74 -4.65
CA ARG A 31 -5.24 -1.12 -3.45
C ARG A 31 -4.20 -0.09 -3.05
N ASP A 32 -3.77 0.78 -3.97
CA ASP A 32 -2.78 1.80 -3.67
C ASP A 32 -3.32 2.85 -2.69
N ALA A 33 -4.65 2.97 -2.60
CA ALA A 33 -5.32 3.76 -1.57
C ALA A 33 -5.04 3.26 -0.13
N PHE A 34 -4.55 2.03 0.06
CA PHE A 34 -4.18 1.55 1.39
C PHE A 34 -3.01 2.32 2.00
N GLN A 35 -2.16 2.97 1.20
CA GLN A 35 -1.10 3.84 1.71
C GLN A 35 -1.66 5.05 2.48
N LEU A 36 -2.91 5.45 2.20
CA LEU A 36 -3.57 6.58 2.84
C LEU A 36 -4.28 6.20 4.14
N VAL A 37 -4.37 4.90 4.47
CA VAL A 37 -5.07 4.43 5.68
C VAL A 37 -4.33 4.90 6.92
N GLY A 38 -5.08 5.45 7.88
CA GLY A 38 -4.56 5.94 9.15
C GLY A 38 -5.68 6.15 10.16
N ASP A 39 -5.42 6.92 11.22
CA ASP A 39 -6.39 7.12 12.31
C ASP A 39 -7.71 7.75 11.82
N HIS A 40 -7.62 8.70 10.89
CA HIS A 40 -8.75 9.45 10.34
C HIS A 40 -9.14 9.04 8.92
N VAL A 41 -8.44 8.08 8.31
CA VAL A 41 -8.70 7.67 6.92
C VAL A 41 -8.92 6.17 6.86
N LYS A 42 -10.07 5.76 6.34
CA LYS A 42 -10.38 4.36 6.04
C LYS A 42 -10.72 4.18 4.57
N VAL A 43 -10.56 2.97 4.07
CA VAL A 43 -10.93 2.61 2.69
C VAL A 43 -12.07 1.60 2.72
N LEU A 44 -13.22 1.94 2.15
CA LEU A 44 -14.24 0.97 1.75
C LEU A 44 -13.79 0.31 0.45
N TYR A 45 -13.07 -0.79 0.58
CA TYR A 45 -12.43 -1.49 -0.53
C TYR A 45 -13.44 -2.35 -1.30
N THR A 46 -13.70 -2.01 -2.56
CA THR A 46 -14.64 -2.72 -3.44
C THR A 46 -13.94 -3.86 -4.19
N ARG A 47 -13.76 -5.02 -3.53
CA ARG A 47 -13.06 -6.20 -4.06
C ARG A 47 -13.61 -6.70 -5.39
N ARG A 48 -14.94 -6.64 -5.53
CA ARG A 48 -15.66 -7.03 -6.75
C ARG A 48 -16.86 -6.12 -6.96
N GLY A 49 -16.59 -4.88 -7.34
CA GLY A 49 -17.62 -3.85 -7.43
C GLY A 49 -18.32 -3.63 -6.09
N ILE A 50 -19.52 -3.02 -6.12
CA ILE A 50 -20.24 -2.60 -4.91
C ILE A 50 -20.90 -3.75 -4.13
N THR A 51 -20.90 -4.97 -4.66
CA THR A 51 -21.56 -6.13 -4.03
C THR A 51 -20.65 -6.86 -3.04
N ASP A 52 -19.34 -6.67 -3.15
CA ASP A 52 -18.35 -7.23 -2.24
C ASP A 52 -17.41 -6.12 -1.78
N THR A 53 -17.70 -5.57 -0.59
CA THR A 53 -16.94 -4.51 0.03
C THR A 53 -16.39 -4.94 1.38
N VAL A 54 -15.22 -4.40 1.73
CA VAL A 54 -14.61 -4.58 3.05
C VAL A 54 -14.11 -3.23 3.55
N MET A 55 -14.30 -2.95 4.84
CA MET A 55 -13.69 -1.80 5.47
C MET A 55 -12.22 -2.12 5.76
N ALA A 56 -11.32 -1.39 5.12
CA ALA A 56 -9.89 -1.47 5.35
C ALA A 56 -9.47 -0.30 6.25
N ASP A 57 -9.16 -0.63 7.49
CA ASP A 57 -8.41 0.20 8.43
C ASP A 57 -6.98 -0.36 8.60
N ALA A 58 -6.19 0.25 9.48
CA ALA A 58 -4.80 -0.18 9.69
C ALA A 58 -4.70 -1.66 10.09
N ALA A 59 -5.62 -2.14 10.94
CA ALA A 59 -5.64 -3.53 11.38
C ALA A 59 -5.93 -4.48 10.21
N TYR A 60 -6.86 -4.12 9.33
CA TYR A 60 -7.12 -4.89 8.12
C TYR A 60 -5.87 -4.99 7.22
N VAL A 61 -5.16 -3.87 7.02
CA VAL A 61 -3.95 -3.85 6.18
C VAL A 61 -2.87 -4.75 6.79
N GLU A 62 -2.64 -4.63 8.09
CA GLU A 62 -1.67 -5.47 8.81
C GLU A 62 -2.03 -6.96 8.75
N GLU A 63 -3.29 -7.33 9.01
CA GLU A 63 -3.71 -8.72 8.96
C GLU A 63 -3.60 -9.31 7.54
N ARG A 64 -4.00 -8.54 6.51
CA ARG A 64 -4.06 -9.01 5.14
C ARG A 64 -2.69 -9.07 4.46
N TYR A 65 -1.83 -8.10 4.74
CA TYR A 65 -0.57 -7.90 4.01
C TYR A 65 0.68 -8.10 4.88
N GLY A 66 0.54 -8.14 6.20
CA GLY A 66 1.68 -8.31 7.12
C GLY A 66 2.58 -7.08 7.22
N ILE A 67 2.06 -5.90 6.86
CA ILE A 67 2.75 -4.61 6.86
C ILE A 67 1.79 -3.53 7.35
N ARG A 68 2.33 -2.40 7.80
CA ARG A 68 1.53 -1.23 8.11
C ARG A 68 1.11 -0.45 6.85
N PRO A 69 0.07 0.39 6.89
CA PRO A 69 -0.32 1.27 5.78
C PRO A 69 0.83 2.12 5.20
N ASP A 70 1.66 2.72 6.06
CA ASP A 70 2.82 3.55 5.65
C ASP A 70 3.90 2.78 4.88
N GLN A 71 3.82 1.44 4.92
CA GLN A 71 4.75 0.54 4.26
C GLN A 71 4.19 -0.06 2.97
N TYR A 72 2.94 0.27 2.61
CA TYR A 72 2.24 -0.36 1.49
C TYR A 72 2.94 -0.10 0.15
N VAL A 73 3.46 1.12 -0.05
CA VAL A 73 4.18 1.50 -1.28
C VAL A 73 5.43 0.65 -1.47
N GLU A 74 6.25 0.50 -0.44
CA GLU A 74 7.47 -0.32 -0.45
C GLU A 74 7.15 -1.79 -0.76
N TYR A 75 6.07 -2.31 -0.17
CA TYR A 75 5.58 -3.66 -0.42
C TYR A 75 5.09 -3.84 -1.87
N ALA A 76 4.31 -2.89 -2.39
CA ALA A 76 3.82 -2.92 -3.76
C ALA A 76 4.96 -2.85 -4.77
N ALA A 77 5.97 -2.01 -4.53
CA ALA A 77 7.16 -1.90 -5.37
C ALA A 77 7.95 -3.22 -5.45
N LEU A 78 8.11 -3.93 -4.33
CA LEU A 78 8.81 -5.22 -4.31
C LEU A 78 8.01 -6.36 -4.95
N ARG A 79 6.72 -6.45 -4.63
CA ARG A 79 5.82 -7.50 -5.14
C ARG A 79 5.48 -7.30 -6.62
N GLY A 80 5.43 -6.05 -7.07
CA GLY A 80 4.80 -5.63 -8.32
C GLY A 80 3.28 -5.56 -8.23
N ASP A 81 2.67 -4.98 -9.25
CA ASP A 81 1.22 -5.02 -9.45
C ASP A 81 0.83 -5.34 -10.91
N THR A 82 0.13 -6.45 -11.08
CA THR A 82 -0.31 -6.90 -12.39
C THR A 82 -1.48 -6.08 -12.95
N SER A 83 -2.31 -5.45 -12.10
CA SER A 83 -3.38 -4.56 -12.60
C SER A 83 -2.82 -3.36 -13.34
N ASP A 84 -1.70 -2.84 -12.83
CA ASP A 84 -1.06 -1.60 -13.29
C ASP A 84 0.18 -1.88 -14.15
N ASN A 85 0.37 -3.15 -14.54
CA ASN A 85 1.50 -3.62 -15.35
C ASN A 85 2.87 -3.20 -14.77
N LEU A 86 2.96 -3.19 -13.43
CA LEU A 86 4.17 -2.92 -12.67
C LEU A 86 4.88 -4.25 -12.37
N PRO A 87 6.04 -4.54 -12.99
CA PRO A 87 6.79 -5.73 -12.66
C PRO A 87 7.40 -5.60 -11.26
N GLY A 88 7.25 -6.65 -10.46
CA GLY A 88 7.94 -6.76 -9.17
C GLY A 88 9.36 -7.27 -9.31
N VAL A 89 10.05 -7.39 -8.17
CA VAL A 89 11.38 -7.99 -8.11
C VAL A 89 11.28 -9.50 -8.38
N PRO A 90 12.04 -10.06 -9.33
CA PRO A 90 12.00 -11.48 -9.64
C PRO A 90 12.23 -12.36 -8.39
N GLY A 91 11.29 -13.26 -8.12
CA GLY A 91 11.37 -14.17 -6.96
C GLY A 91 10.89 -13.56 -5.63
N VAL A 92 10.42 -12.31 -5.63
CA VAL A 92 9.81 -11.65 -4.48
C VAL A 92 8.28 -11.63 -4.66
N GLY A 93 7.60 -12.57 -3.99
CA GLY A 93 6.13 -12.57 -3.91
C GLY A 93 5.63 -11.90 -2.63
N GLU A 94 4.30 -11.89 -2.43
CA GLU A 94 3.63 -11.25 -1.28
C GLU A 94 4.34 -11.51 0.06
N LYS A 95 4.58 -12.78 0.40
CA LYS A 95 5.20 -13.16 1.68
C LYS A 95 6.62 -12.65 1.85
N THR A 96 7.41 -12.67 0.77
CA THR A 96 8.80 -12.21 0.81
C THR A 96 8.85 -10.69 0.91
N ALA A 97 8.03 -9.98 0.13
CA ALA A 97 7.91 -8.53 0.21
C ALA A 97 7.50 -8.09 1.62
N ALA A 98 6.45 -8.70 2.18
CA ALA A 98 5.98 -8.39 3.54
C ALA A 98 7.09 -8.60 4.59
N LYS A 99 7.81 -9.73 4.53
CA LYS A 99 8.92 -10.02 5.45
C LYS A 99 10.04 -8.99 5.35
N LEU A 100 10.42 -8.61 4.14
CA LEU A 100 11.50 -7.65 3.92
C LEU A 100 11.11 -6.25 4.44
N VAL A 101 9.93 -5.77 4.05
CA VAL A 101 9.47 -4.42 4.42
C VAL A 101 9.16 -4.33 5.92
N SER A 102 8.50 -5.33 6.51
CA SER A 102 8.27 -5.35 7.97
C SER A 102 9.56 -5.44 8.78
N GLY A 103 10.58 -6.13 8.26
CA GLY A 103 11.87 -6.31 8.93
C GLY A 103 12.81 -5.11 8.82
N TYR A 104 12.83 -4.45 7.66
CA TYR A 104 13.83 -3.42 7.34
C TYR A 104 13.22 -2.02 7.13
N GLY A 105 11.89 -1.88 7.19
CA GLY A 105 11.20 -0.60 7.11
C GLY A 105 10.93 -0.13 5.68
N SER A 106 11.98 -0.02 4.86
CA SER A 106 11.93 0.49 3.48
C SER A 106 12.85 -0.30 2.54
N ILE A 107 12.75 -0.04 1.23
CA ILE A 107 13.69 -0.55 0.22
C ILE A 107 15.13 -0.17 0.56
N GLU A 108 15.41 1.07 0.97
CA GLU A 108 16.75 1.50 1.38
C GLU A 108 17.27 0.65 2.55
N GLY A 109 16.43 0.43 3.56
CA GLY A 109 16.78 -0.44 4.68
C GLY A 109 17.10 -1.88 4.25
N ILE A 110 16.43 -2.39 3.22
CA ILE A 110 16.74 -3.71 2.62
C ILE A 110 18.11 -3.68 1.92
N TYR A 111 18.41 -2.63 1.16
CA TYR A 111 19.70 -2.49 0.47
C TYR A 111 20.87 -2.38 1.45
N GLU A 112 20.69 -1.69 2.57
CA GLU A 112 21.70 -1.62 3.65
C GLU A 112 22.02 -3.00 4.24
N HIS A 113 21.08 -3.95 4.17
CA HIS A 113 21.23 -5.31 4.68
C HIS A 113 21.26 -6.36 3.55
N LEU A 114 21.65 -5.96 2.34
CA LEU A 114 21.67 -6.86 1.18
C LEU A 114 22.60 -8.06 1.39
N GLU A 115 23.69 -7.88 2.12
CA GLU A 115 24.65 -8.95 2.42
C GLU A 115 24.06 -10.06 3.32
N GLU A 116 23.03 -9.76 4.10
CA GLU A 116 22.35 -10.69 4.99
C GLU A 116 21.28 -11.53 4.26
N GLN A 117 20.93 -11.14 3.03
CA GLN A 117 19.90 -11.81 2.27
C GLN A 117 20.39 -13.10 1.61
N THR A 118 19.44 -13.99 1.28
CA THR A 118 19.75 -15.22 0.55
C THR A 118 20.32 -14.91 -0.84
N PRO A 119 21.17 -15.77 -1.44
CA PRO A 119 21.73 -15.53 -2.77
C PRO A 119 20.71 -15.32 -3.90
N LYS A 120 19.45 -15.69 -3.69
CA LYS A 120 18.35 -15.47 -4.63
C LYS A 120 17.82 -14.03 -4.62
N LEU A 121 18.08 -13.29 -3.54
CA LEU A 121 17.65 -11.91 -3.31
C LEU A 121 18.82 -10.91 -3.38
N LYS A 122 20.06 -11.41 -3.47
CA LYS A 122 21.23 -10.64 -3.87
C LYS A 122 21.28 -10.55 -5.39
#